data_AF-A0A7C4S2D0-F1
#
_entry.id   AF-A0A7C4S2D0-F1
#
_cell.length_a   1.000
_cell.length_b   1.000
_cell.length_c   1.000
_cell.angle_alpha   90.00
_cell.angle_beta   90.00
_cell.angle_gamma   90.00
#
_symmetry.space_group_name_H-M   'P 1'
#
loop_
_entity.id
_entity.type
_entity.pdbx_description
1 polymer ?
#
loop_
_entity_poly.entity_id
_entity_poly.type
_entity_poly.pdbx_seq_one_letter_code
_entity_poly.pdbx_strand_id
1 'polypeptide(L)'
;MAAIHQLVAGFTNGDAISNEARRMRGVFRAWGFQSEIFCDPPHILPQLRQEAHDVATAAAACGARDIALLHLSIGSVVNQAFAALRCRKALLYHNVTPAAYFEAVNRRIAVDLARGREQVARLAGAAEVNLADSRFNAAEI
;
A
#
# COMPACT_ATOMS: atom_id res chain seq x y z
N MET A 1 -9.09 13.88 16.03
CA MET A 1 -7.96 14.39 15.21
C MET A 1 -8.02 13.68 13.87
N ALA A 2 -7.63 14.34 12.78
CA ALA A 2 -7.51 13.67 11.48
C ALA A 2 -6.30 12.71 11.47
N ALA A 3 -6.36 11.67 10.67
CA ALA A 3 -5.30 10.66 10.55
C ALA A 3 -4.78 10.54 9.11
N ILE A 4 -3.54 10.09 8.98
CA ILE A 4 -2.92 9.69 7.71
C ILE A 4 -2.44 8.25 7.89
N HIS A 5 -3.29 7.30 7.49
CA HIS A 5 -3.01 5.87 7.58
C HIS A 5 -2.36 5.37 6.31
N GLN A 6 -1.52 4.35 6.43
CA GLN A 6 -0.75 3.79 5.32
C GLN A 6 -1.15 2.34 5.10
N LEU A 7 -1.28 1.94 3.83
CA LEU A 7 -1.64 0.59 3.42
C LEU A 7 -0.48 0.02 2.60
N VAL A 8 0.04 -1.13 3.02
CA VAL A 8 1.19 -1.80 2.38
C VAL A 8 0.87 -3.27 2.10
N ALA A 9 1.34 -3.81 0.98
CA ALA A 9 1.06 -5.20 0.59
C ALA A 9 1.81 -6.24 1.44
N GLY A 10 2.94 -5.84 2.03
CA GLY A 10 3.72 -6.63 2.98
C GLY A 10 4.46 -5.71 3.94
N PHE A 11 4.77 -6.20 5.14
CA PHE A 11 5.47 -5.43 6.16
C PHE A 11 6.60 -6.24 6.77
N THR A 12 7.83 -5.96 6.33
CA THR A 12 9.03 -6.71 6.71
C THR A 12 10.19 -5.80 7.15
N ASN A 13 11.33 -6.42 7.45
CA ASN A 13 12.57 -5.71 7.76
C ASN A 13 13.49 -5.79 6.55
N GLY A 14 14.09 -4.66 6.17
CA GLY A 14 15.03 -4.59 5.05
C GLY A 14 14.38 -4.43 3.68
N ASP A 15 13.05 -4.36 3.58
CA ASP A 15 12.37 -3.96 2.35
C ASP A 15 12.15 -2.44 2.30
N ALA A 16 12.19 -1.89 1.08
CA ALA A 16 12.14 -0.45 0.85
C ALA A 16 10.81 0.18 1.30
N ILE A 17 9.68 -0.46 0.98
CA ILE A 17 8.35 0.07 1.26
C ILE A 17 8.06 0.10 2.76
N SER A 18 8.44 -0.94 3.52
CA SER A 18 8.24 -0.94 4.97
C SER A 18 9.11 0.10 5.67
N ASN A 19 10.34 0.32 5.18
CA ASN A 19 11.21 1.38 5.69
C ASN A 19 10.64 2.77 5.39
N GLU A 20 10.15 2.98 4.17
CA GLU A 20 9.48 4.22 3.78
C GLU A 20 8.23 4.47 4.64
N ALA A 21 7.34 3.48 4.77
CA ALA A 21 6.10 3.59 5.54
C ALA A 21 6.39 3.93 7.02
N ARG A 22 7.44 3.34 7.61
CA ARG A 22 7.90 3.69 8.97
C ARG A 22 8.41 5.13 9.05
N ARG A 23 9.19 5.57 8.06
CA ARG A 23 9.73 6.93 8.02
C ARG A 23 8.61 7.97 7.87
N MET A 24 7.68 7.73 6.95
CA MET A 24 6.50 8.56 6.72
C MET A 24 5.58 8.59 7.93
N ARG A 25 5.35 7.44 8.60
CA ARG A 25 4.61 7.38 9.89
C ARG A 25 5.19 8.36 10.91
N GLY A 26 6.53 8.39 11.05
CA GLY A 26 7.21 9.34 11.93
C GLY A 26 6.98 10.80 11.54
N VAL A 27 7.02 11.12 10.25
CA VAL A 27 6.74 12.47 9.72
C VAL A 27 5.29 12.88 9.98
N PHE A 28 4.33 12.03 9.64
CA PHE A 28 2.90 12.31 9.84
C PHE A 28 2.55 12.52 11.31
N ARG A 29 3.13 11.70 12.19
CA ARG A 29 2.98 11.87 13.65
C ARG A 29 3.61 13.17 14.14
N ALA A 30 4.78 13.57 13.63
CA ALA A 30 5.41 14.84 13.96
C ALA A 30 4.59 16.07 13.50
N TRP A 31 3.78 15.92 12.45
CA TRP A 31 2.81 16.94 12.03
C TRP A 31 1.52 16.96 12.86
N GLY A 32 1.37 16.05 13.83
CA GLY A 32 0.22 15.98 14.73
C GLY A 32 -0.93 15.06 14.25
N PHE A 33 -0.72 14.27 13.19
CA PHE A 33 -1.71 13.28 12.73
C PHE A 33 -1.51 11.94 13.45
N GLN A 34 -2.61 11.20 13.63
CA GLN A 34 -2.51 9.75 13.89
C GLN A 34 -2.04 9.07 12.61
N SER A 35 -1.20 8.03 12.73
CA SER A 35 -0.70 7.31 11.56
C SER A 35 -0.38 5.87 11.93
N GLU A 36 -1.17 4.97 11.37
CA GLU A 36 -1.09 3.53 11.54
C GLU A 36 -0.80 2.87 10.19
N ILE A 37 -0.17 1.70 10.22
CA ILE A 37 0.16 0.91 9.03
C ILE A 37 -0.78 -0.29 8.99
N PHE A 38 -1.42 -0.53 7.85
CA PHE A 38 -2.32 -1.65 7.62
C PHE A 38 -1.70 -2.57 6.57
N CYS A 39 -1.70 -3.87 6.86
CA CYS A 39 -1.15 -4.91 6.01
C CYS A 39 -1.99 -6.18 6.15
N ASP A 40 -1.97 -7.04 5.13
CA ASP A 40 -2.55 -8.37 5.24
C ASP A 40 -1.70 -9.22 6.23
N PRO A 41 -2.28 -9.77 7.32
CA PRO A 41 -1.53 -10.43 8.38
C PRO A 41 -0.54 -11.54 7.96
N PRO A 42 -0.83 -12.38 6.95
CA PRO A 42 0.12 -13.37 6.44
C PRO A 42 1.42 -12.77 5.87
N HIS A 43 1.41 -11.49 5.52
CA HIS A 43 2.53 -10.76 4.93
C HIS A 43 3.26 -9.84 5.93
N ILE A 44 2.97 -9.98 7.22
CA ILE A 44 3.67 -9.28 8.31
C ILE A 44 4.68 -10.23 8.96
N LEU A 45 5.95 -9.84 9.06
CA LEU A 45 6.93 -10.62 9.80
C LEU A 45 6.48 -10.80 11.27
N PRO A 46 6.68 -11.98 11.89
CA PRO A 46 6.18 -12.24 13.24
C PRO A 46 6.57 -11.18 14.30
N GLN A 47 7.79 -10.65 14.20
CA GLN A 47 8.33 -9.65 15.12
C GLN A 47 7.70 -8.26 14.94
N LEU A 48 7.01 -8.02 13.82
CA LEU A 48 6.44 -6.73 13.43
C LEU A 48 4.93 -6.66 13.60
N ARG A 49 4.29 -7.72 14.11
CA ARG A 49 2.82 -7.80 14.26
C ARG A 49 2.22 -6.76 15.21
N GLN A 50 3.04 -6.14 16.05
CA GLN A 50 2.62 -5.04 16.94
C GLN A 50 2.80 -3.65 16.30
N GLU A 51 3.41 -3.57 15.13
CA GLU A 51 3.67 -2.32 14.42
C GLU A 51 2.69 -2.04 13.27
N ALA A 52 1.88 -3.03 12.88
CA ALA A 52 0.92 -2.95 11.81
C ALA A 52 -0.39 -3.67 12.19
N HIS A 53 -1.50 -3.19 11.65
CA HIS A 53 -2.83 -3.72 11.88
C HIS A 53 -3.31 -4.53 10.68
N ASP A 54 -4.25 -5.44 10.91
CA ASP A 54 -4.92 -6.18 9.85
C ASP A 54 -5.68 -5.21 8.93
N VAL A 55 -5.39 -5.26 7.63
CA VAL A 55 -6.05 -4.44 6.62
C VAL A 55 -7.57 -4.60 6.59
N ALA A 56 -8.12 -5.74 7.04
CA ALA A 56 -9.56 -5.94 7.17
C ALA A 56 -10.21 -4.94 8.15
N THR A 57 -9.44 -4.40 9.10
CA THR A 57 -9.91 -3.41 10.09
C THR A 57 -9.83 -1.96 9.59
N ALA A 58 -9.18 -1.72 8.45
CA ALA A 58 -8.91 -0.37 7.95
C ALA A 58 -10.19 0.45 7.71
N ALA A 59 -11.26 -0.18 7.21
CA ALA A 59 -12.53 0.50 6.96
C ALA A 59 -13.23 0.99 8.25
N ALA A 60 -13.03 0.30 9.37
CA ALA A 60 -13.54 0.72 10.67
C ALA A 60 -12.64 1.78 11.31
N ALA A 61 -11.33 1.73 11.05
CA ALA A 61 -10.35 2.67 11.60
C ALA A 61 -10.32 4.02 10.86
N CYS A 62 -10.56 4.05 9.55
CA CYS A 62 -10.50 5.26 8.73
C CYS A 62 -11.83 6.01 8.71
N GLY A 63 -11.88 7.18 9.34
CA GLY A 63 -13.02 8.10 9.26
C GLY A 63 -13.03 8.91 7.96
N ALA A 64 -14.18 9.52 7.65
CA ALA A 64 -14.38 10.27 6.39
C ALA A 64 -13.44 11.48 6.19
N ARG A 65 -12.84 12.00 7.28
CA ARG A 65 -11.90 13.13 7.24
C ARG A 65 -10.43 12.70 7.20
N ASP A 66 -10.17 11.40 7.28
CA ASP A 66 -8.82 10.87 7.30
C ASP A 66 -8.29 10.68 5.87
N ILE A 67 -7.00 10.39 5.76
CA ILE A 67 -6.32 10.09 4.51
C ILE A 67 -5.79 8.66 4.59
N ALA A 68 -6.08 7.86 3.56
CA ALA A 68 -5.41 6.60 3.31
C ALA A 68 -4.36 6.77 2.22
N LEU A 69 -3.12 6.38 2.51
CA LEU A 69 -2.00 6.33 1.56
C LEU A 69 -1.70 4.88 1.20
N LEU A 70 -1.94 4.47 -0.05
CA LEU A 70 -1.55 3.15 -0.54
C LEU A 70 -0.14 3.18 -1.12
N HIS A 71 0.74 2.29 -0.67
CA HIS A 71 2.00 1.96 -1.35
C HIS A 71 1.74 0.80 -2.33
N LEU A 72 1.48 1.13 -3.59
CA LEU A 72 1.09 0.18 -4.63
C LEU A 72 2.32 -0.40 -5.33
N SER A 73 2.60 -1.69 -5.12
CA SER A 73 3.78 -2.38 -5.66
C SER A 73 3.56 -3.81 -6.19
N ILE A 74 2.47 -4.46 -5.80
CA ILE A 74 2.15 -5.83 -6.20
C ILE A 74 0.64 -6.09 -6.04
N GLY A 75 0.14 -7.15 -6.67
CA GLY A 75 -1.21 -7.61 -6.48
C GLY A 75 -1.46 -8.04 -5.03
N SER A 76 -2.46 -7.44 -4.39
CA SER A 76 -2.78 -7.71 -2.99
C SER A 76 -4.25 -7.46 -2.67
N VAL A 77 -4.75 -8.08 -1.61
CA VAL A 77 -6.05 -7.75 -1.00
C VAL A 77 -6.06 -6.33 -0.44
N VAL A 78 -4.89 -5.81 -0.07
CA VAL A 78 -4.71 -4.44 0.43
C VAL A 78 -5.17 -3.40 -0.60
N ASN A 79 -4.91 -3.63 -1.88
CA ASN A 79 -5.34 -2.75 -2.97
C ASN A 79 -6.88 -2.70 -3.10
N GLN A 80 -7.56 -3.82 -2.82
CA GLN A 80 -9.02 -3.90 -2.83
C GLN A 80 -9.62 -3.20 -1.61
N ALA A 81 -9.02 -3.41 -0.43
CA ALA A 81 -9.41 -2.74 0.80
C ALA A 81 -9.28 -1.21 0.63
N PHE A 82 -8.16 -0.73 0.08
CA PHE A 82 -7.95 0.68 -0.24
C PHE A 82 -9.07 1.25 -1.13
N ALA A 83 -9.43 0.56 -2.22
CA ALA A 83 -10.47 1.01 -3.13
C ALA A 83 -11.81 1.23 -2.41
N ALA A 84 -12.14 0.37 -1.44
CA ALA A 84 -13.38 0.40 -0.67
C ALA A 84 -13.42 1.46 0.46
N LEU A 85 -12.29 2.07 0.81
CA LEU A 85 -12.25 3.11 1.82
C LEU A 85 -13.02 4.36 1.36
N ARG A 86 -13.77 4.95 2.29
CA ARG A 86 -14.62 6.14 2.07
C ARG A 86 -13.95 7.45 2.53
N CYS A 87 -12.72 7.37 3.01
CA CYS A 87 -11.91 8.52 3.38
C CYS A 87 -11.22 9.11 2.14
N ARG A 88 -10.45 10.19 2.34
CA ARG A 88 -9.63 10.76 1.28
C ARG A 88 -8.50 9.79 0.93
N LYS A 89 -8.11 9.73 -0.34
CA LYS A 89 -7.20 8.70 -0.84
C LYS A 89 -6.03 9.32 -1.59
N ALA A 90 -4.83 8.88 -1.22
CA ALA A 90 -3.59 9.12 -1.93
C ALA A 90 -2.95 7.77 -2.30
N LEU A 91 -2.26 7.72 -3.43
CA LEU A 91 -1.59 6.54 -3.94
C LEU A 91 -0.14 6.89 -4.23
N LEU A 92 0.79 6.04 -3.80
CA LEU A 92 2.20 6.09 -4.17
C LEU A 92 2.55 4.80 -4.91
N TYR A 93 2.92 4.93 -6.18
CA TYR A 93 3.19 3.81 -7.07
C TYR A 93 4.69 3.49 -7.17
N HIS A 94 5.03 2.27 -6.73
CA HIS A 94 6.40 1.75 -6.59
C HIS A 94 6.86 0.87 -7.77
N ASN A 95 6.12 0.87 -8.88
CA ASN A 95 6.21 -0.12 -9.95
C ASN A 95 5.61 -1.49 -9.61
N VAL A 96 5.10 -2.19 -10.62
CA VAL A 96 4.79 -3.62 -10.56
C VAL A 96 5.66 -4.34 -11.59
N THR A 97 6.61 -5.16 -11.15
CA THR A 97 7.50 -5.90 -12.05
C THR A 97 6.70 -6.75 -13.06
N PRO A 98 7.08 -6.79 -14.35
CA PRO A 98 6.41 -7.69 -15.30
C PRO A 98 6.45 -9.16 -14.87
N ALA A 99 5.29 -9.82 -14.92
CA ALA A 99 5.13 -11.20 -14.44
C ALA A 99 6.04 -12.22 -15.15
N ALA A 100 6.30 -12.00 -16.45
CA ALA A 100 7.12 -12.88 -17.29
C ALA A 100 8.52 -13.14 -16.71
N TYR A 101 9.09 -12.19 -15.94
CA TYR A 101 10.38 -12.38 -15.28
C TYR A 101 10.35 -13.44 -14.17
N PHE A 102 9.17 -13.78 -13.64
CA PHE A 102 9.00 -14.71 -12.52
C PHE A 102 8.32 -16.02 -12.90
N GLU A 103 7.74 -16.16 -14.10
CA GLU A 103 6.96 -17.33 -14.52
C GLU A 103 7.72 -18.65 -14.34
N ALA A 104 9.01 -18.67 -14.68
CA ALA A 104 9.85 -19.86 -14.64
C ALA A 104 10.48 -20.15 -13.27
N VAL A 105 10.52 -19.17 -12.35
CA VAL A 105 11.25 -19.29 -11.07
C VAL A 105 10.34 -19.23 -9.85
N ASN A 106 9.24 -18.49 -9.93
CA ASN A 106 8.26 -18.36 -8.87
C ASN A 106 6.89 -18.00 -9.44
N ARG A 107 6.15 -19.04 -9.84
CA ARG A 107 4.82 -18.91 -10.43
C ARG A 107 3.82 -18.16 -9.54
N ARG A 108 3.95 -18.27 -8.21
CA ARG A 108 3.06 -17.55 -7.28
C ARG A 108 3.28 -16.04 -7.39
N ILE A 109 4.55 -15.59 -7.33
CA ILE A 109 4.87 -14.17 -7.50
C ILE A 109 4.45 -13.68 -8.89
N ALA A 110 4.65 -14.47 -9.95
CA ALA A 110 4.18 -14.10 -11.29
C ALA A 110 2.67 -13.82 -11.34
N VAL A 111 1.85 -14.65 -10.67
CA VAL A 111 0.41 -14.43 -10.54
C VAL A 111 0.10 -13.14 -9.77
N ASP A 112 0.78 -12.89 -8.66
CA ASP A 112 0.58 -11.67 -7.86
C ASP A 112 0.99 -10.41 -8.64
N LEU A 113 2.05 -10.48 -9.46
CA LEU A 113 2.47 -9.38 -10.34
C LEU A 113 1.48 -9.12 -11.47
N ALA A 114 0.98 -10.16 -12.14
CA ALA A 114 -0.05 -10.03 -13.16
C ALA A 114 -1.34 -9.40 -12.58
N ARG A 115 -1.78 -9.89 -11.42
CA ARG A 115 -2.87 -9.29 -10.65
C ARG A 115 -2.58 -7.84 -10.28
N GLY A 116 -1.34 -7.51 -9.90
CA GLY A 116 -0.92 -6.15 -9.57
C GLY A 116 -1.13 -5.20 -10.73
N ARG A 117 -0.76 -5.60 -11.95
CA ARG A 117 -0.98 -4.80 -13.17
C ARG A 117 -2.46 -4.59 -13.46
N GLU A 118 -3.30 -5.61 -13.30
CA GLU A 118 -4.76 -5.43 -13.40
C GLU A 118 -5.30 -4.47 -12.34
N GLN A 119 -4.81 -4.57 -11.11
CA GLN A 119 -5.25 -3.71 -10.00
C GLN A 119 -4.82 -2.25 -10.18
N VAL A 120 -3.64 -2.00 -10.73
CA VAL A 120 -3.22 -0.64 -11.13
C VAL A 120 -4.26 0.00 -12.04
N ALA A 121 -4.66 -0.70 -13.12
CA ALA A 121 -5.67 -0.19 -14.04
C ALA A 121 -7.04 0.00 -13.37
N ARG A 122 -7.44 -0.90 -12.46
CA ARG A 122 -8.71 -0.79 -11.72
C ARG A 122 -8.72 0.34 -10.67
N LEU A 123 -7.55 0.78 -10.21
CA LEU A 123 -7.39 1.89 -9.27
C LEU A 123 -7.32 3.26 -9.96
N ALA A 124 -7.39 3.31 -11.30
CA ALA A 124 -7.49 4.56 -12.03
C ALA A 124 -8.67 5.41 -11.50
N GLY A 125 -8.37 6.65 -11.10
CA GLY A 125 -9.36 7.56 -10.51
C GLY A 125 -9.79 7.22 -9.07
N ALA A 126 -9.21 6.21 -8.42
CA ALA A 126 -9.57 5.83 -7.06
C ALA A 126 -8.95 6.74 -5.98
N ALA A 127 -7.94 7.53 -6.32
CA ALA A 127 -7.22 8.44 -5.43
C ALA A 127 -7.24 9.88 -5.97
N GLU A 128 -7.31 10.86 -5.06
CA GLU A 128 -7.27 12.29 -5.39
C GLU A 128 -5.85 12.74 -5.77
N VAL A 129 -4.83 12.10 -5.18
CA VAL A 129 -3.42 12.38 -5.42
C VAL A 129 -2.72 11.07 -5.78
N ASN A 130 -2.05 11.07 -6.93
CA ASN A 130 -1.24 9.95 -7.40
C ASN A 130 0.23 10.40 -7.44
N LEU A 131 1.08 9.69 -6.72
CA LEU A 131 2.51 9.88 -6.61
C LEU A 131 3.21 8.69 -7.25
N ALA A 132 4.41 8.93 -7.75
CA ALA A 132 5.24 7.91 -8.38
C ALA A 132 6.71 8.25 -8.13
N ASP A 133 7.55 7.22 -7.96
CA ASP A 133 8.97 7.40 -7.64
C ASP A 133 9.80 7.98 -8.78
N SER A 134 9.25 7.94 -10.01
CA SER A 134 9.93 8.42 -11.20
C SER A 134 8.94 8.80 -12.30
N ARG A 135 9.43 9.51 -13.33
CA ARG A 135 8.66 9.77 -14.56
C ARG A 135 8.31 8.49 -15.31
N PHE A 136 9.15 7.45 -15.22
CA PHE A 136 8.87 6.15 -15.80
C PHE A 136 7.66 5.50 -15.12
N ASN A 137 7.65 5.49 -13.78
CA ASN A 137 6.50 5.01 -13.00
C ASN A 137 5.24 5.83 -13.26
N ALA A 138 5.36 7.17 -13.33
CA ALA A 138 4.24 8.07 -13.56
C ALA A 138 3.59 7.86 -14.93
N ALA A 139 4.33 7.41 -15.95
CA ALA A 139 3.77 7.11 -17.26
C ALA A 139 2.91 5.82 -17.28
N GLU A 140 2.94 5.02 -16.20
CA GLU A 140 2.15 3.79 -16.07
C GLU A 140 0.81 3.99 -15.33
N ILE A 141 0.54 5.18 -14.76
CA ILE A 141 -0.65 5.44 -13.93
C ILE A 141 -1.39 6.75 -14.28
#